data_AF-X0ZS92-F1
#
_entry.id   AF-X0ZS92-F1
#
_cell.length_a   1.000
_cell.length_b   1.000
_cell.length_c   1.000
_cell.angle_alpha   90.00
_cell.angle_beta   90.00
_cell.angle_gamma   90.00
#
_symmetry.space_group_name_H-M   'P 1'
#
loop_
_entity.id
_entity.type
_entity.pdbx_description
1 polymer ?
#
loop_
_entity_poly.entity_id
_entity_poly.type
_entity_poly.pdbx_seq_one_letter_code
_entity_poly.pdbx_strand_id
1 'polypeptide(L)'
;MYYKSDWEQAKNRILAFWNNEIIDRCCIAVFAPRKTSKFPSFPELQHGPWLGGLEKFSDSDQNSIIKWWTDPEENYKRMRFWFENTYFGGEAIPVTYVNWGAMAMTSFYGSEPIFKKNTVWY
;
A
#
# COMPACT_ATOMS: atom_id res chain seq x y z
N MET A 1 10.38 14.55 0.80
CA MET A 1 10.10 13.17 1.25
C MET A 1 11.00 12.20 0.47
N TYR A 2 11.61 11.18 1.10
CA TYR A 2 12.69 10.38 0.49
C TYR A 2 12.36 9.79 -0.90
N TYR A 3 11.16 9.21 -1.09
CA TYR A 3 10.76 8.58 -2.36
C TYR A 3 10.00 9.51 -3.33
N LYS A 4 9.76 10.77 -2.94
CA LYS A 4 8.99 11.76 -3.69
C LYS A 4 9.66 13.13 -3.59
N SER A 5 10.46 13.44 -4.61
CA SER A 5 11.25 14.67 -4.67
C SER A 5 10.39 15.94 -4.78
N ASP A 6 9.20 15.84 -5.37
CA ASP A 6 8.23 16.91 -5.57
C ASP A 6 7.18 17.00 -4.44
N TRP A 7 7.47 16.44 -3.26
CA TRP A 7 6.50 16.31 -2.17
C TRP A 7 5.81 17.62 -1.77
N GLU A 8 6.56 18.71 -1.57
CA GLU A 8 5.96 19.98 -1.14
C GLU A 8 4.96 20.51 -2.16
N GLN A 9 5.25 20.37 -3.46
CA GLN A 9 4.33 20.78 -4.51
C GLN A 9 3.06 19.92 -4.53
N ALA A 10 3.20 18.59 -4.42
CA ALA A 10 2.06 17.68 -4.36
C ALA A 10 1.17 17.94 -3.12
N LYS A 11 1.79 18.17 -1.96
CA LYS A 11 1.09 18.51 -0.72
C LYS A 11 0.28 19.79 -0.89
N ASN A 12 0.88 20.85 -1.42
CA ASN A 12 0.19 22.13 -1.62
C ASN A 12 -0.99 21.99 -2.58
N ARG A 13 -0.85 21.23 -3.68
CA ARG A 13 -1.95 20.97 -4.61
C ARG A 13 -3.09 20.17 -3.97
N ILE A 14 -2.79 19.14 -3.19
CA ILE A 14 -3.81 18.37 -2.46
C ILE A 14 -4.55 19.26 -1.46
N LEU A 15 -3.85 20.13 -0.74
CA LEU A 15 -4.48 21.08 0.20
C LEU A 15 -5.39 22.07 -0.53
N ALA A 16 -4.91 22.68 -1.62
CA ALA A 16 -5.69 23.59 -2.46
C ALA A 16 -6.95 22.90 -3.01
N PHE A 17 -6.82 21.65 -3.49
CA PHE A 17 -7.96 20.84 -3.92
C PHE A 17 -9.01 20.68 -2.82
N TRP A 18 -8.60 20.30 -1.60
CA TRP A 18 -9.52 20.14 -0.48
C TRP A 18 -10.15 21.46 -0.01
N ASN A 19 -9.47 22.59 -0.22
CA ASN A 19 -9.99 23.92 0.07
C ASN A 19 -10.87 24.50 -1.04
N ASN A 20 -11.14 23.77 -2.12
CA ASN A 20 -11.84 24.25 -3.31
C ASN A 20 -11.16 25.46 -3.98
N GLU A 21 -9.84 25.57 -3.88
CA GLU A 21 -9.08 26.60 -4.56
C GLU A 21 -8.94 26.27 -6.06
N ILE A 22 -8.81 27.31 -6.90
CA ILE A 22 -8.54 27.14 -8.32
C ILE A 22 -7.07 26.74 -8.49
N ILE A 23 -6.83 25.57 -9.08
CA ILE A 23 -5.51 25.01 -9.32
C ILE A 23 -5.18 24.92 -10.82
N ASP A 24 -3.90 24.83 -11.14
CA ASP A 24 -3.35 24.82 -12.50
C ASP A 24 -3.79 23.61 -13.34
N ARG A 25 -4.09 22.48 -12.69
CA ARG A 25 -4.58 21.23 -13.31
C ARG A 25 -5.31 20.36 -12.30
N CYS A 26 -6.01 19.32 -12.78
CA CYS A 26 -6.55 18.27 -11.91
C CYS A 26 -5.44 17.57 -11.11
N CYS A 27 -5.75 17.20 -9.86
CA CYS A 27 -4.92 16.29 -9.07
C CYS A 27 -5.04 14.86 -9.64
N ILE A 28 -3.91 14.16 -9.77
CA ILE A 28 -3.86 12.78 -10.27
C ILE A 28 -2.94 11.94 -9.40
N ALA A 29 -3.22 10.64 -9.28
CA ALA A 29 -2.33 9.68 -8.62
C ALA A 29 -1.80 8.71 -9.66
N VAL A 30 -0.48 8.72 -9.89
CA VAL A 30 0.18 7.81 -10.83
C VAL A 30 1.16 6.91 -10.09
N PHE A 31 0.95 5.61 -10.22
CA PHE A 31 1.89 4.58 -9.77
C PHE A 31 2.48 3.91 -11.01
N ALA A 32 3.79 3.98 -11.17
CA ALA A 32 4.47 3.34 -12.29
C ALA A 32 5.77 2.67 -11.83
N PRO A 33 6.26 1.62 -12.50
CA PRO A 33 7.59 1.09 -12.20
C PRO A 33 8.66 2.16 -12.43
N ARG A 34 9.64 2.26 -11.53
CA ARG A 34 10.85 3.05 -11.80
C ARG A 34 11.66 2.42 -12.94
N LYS A 35 12.55 3.20 -13.56
CA LYS A 35 13.53 2.69 -14.54
C LYS A 35 14.40 1.56 -13.98
N THR A 36 14.71 1.63 -12.69
CA THR A 36 15.51 0.62 -11.95
C THR A 36 14.63 -0.38 -11.19
N SER A 37 13.34 -0.47 -11.54
CA SER A 37 12.40 -1.35 -10.84
C SER A 37 12.76 -2.83 -11.02
N LYS A 38 12.61 -3.59 -9.95
CA LYS A 38 12.78 -5.05 -9.87
C LYS A 38 11.44 -5.79 -9.92
N PHE A 39 10.33 -5.08 -10.14
CA PHE A 39 9.04 -5.73 -10.33
C PHE A 39 9.02 -6.55 -11.63
N PRO A 40 8.14 -7.57 -11.73
CA PRO A 40 7.85 -8.19 -13.02
C PRO A 40 7.24 -7.17 -13.98
N SER A 41 7.17 -7.52 -15.26
CA SER A 41 6.48 -6.70 -16.27
C SER A 41 5.01 -6.49 -15.88
N PHE A 42 4.51 -5.26 -16.06
CA PHE A 42 3.12 -4.86 -15.74
C PHE A 42 2.66 -5.24 -14.31
N PRO A 43 3.32 -4.74 -13.25
CA PRO A 43 2.93 -5.05 -11.88
C PRO A 43 1.62 -4.34 -11.51
N GLU A 44 0.78 -4.98 -10.68
CA GLU A 44 -0.48 -4.39 -10.17
C GLU A 44 -0.22 -3.43 -8.99
N LEU A 45 0.34 -2.26 -9.28
CA LEU A 45 0.79 -1.31 -8.26
C LEU A 45 -0.35 -0.72 -7.41
N GLN A 46 -1.62 -0.87 -7.81
CA GLN A 46 -2.75 -0.34 -7.05
C GLN A 46 -2.98 -1.08 -5.73
N HIS A 47 -2.52 -2.33 -5.62
CA HIS A 47 -2.54 -3.08 -4.35
C HIS A 47 -1.44 -2.64 -3.37
N GLY A 48 -0.58 -1.71 -3.77
CA GLY A 48 0.45 -1.16 -2.90
C GLY A 48 1.48 -2.22 -2.47
N PRO A 49 1.93 -2.23 -1.22
CA PRO A 49 2.87 -3.26 -0.74
C PRO A 49 2.23 -4.62 -0.48
N TRP A 50 0.92 -4.76 -0.68
CA TRP A 50 0.17 -6.02 -0.55
C TRP A 50 0.16 -6.82 -1.85
N LEU A 51 1.12 -6.52 -2.74
CA LEU A 51 1.38 -7.16 -4.00
C LEU A 51 1.84 -8.62 -3.82
N GLY A 52 0.91 -9.56 -3.95
CA GLY A 52 1.19 -11.00 -4.05
C GLY A 52 1.90 -11.59 -2.83
N GLY A 53 2.55 -12.74 -3.02
CA GLY A 53 3.18 -13.56 -2.00
C GLY A 53 2.25 -14.58 -1.35
N LEU A 54 0.96 -14.26 -1.16
CA LEU A 54 -0.02 -15.16 -0.54
C LEU A 54 -0.41 -16.35 -1.44
N GLU A 55 -0.24 -16.23 -2.76
CA GLU A 55 -0.46 -17.31 -3.73
C GLU A 55 0.47 -18.51 -3.52
N LYS A 56 1.58 -18.33 -2.78
CA LYS A 56 2.58 -19.38 -2.52
C LYS A 56 2.17 -20.36 -1.43
N PHE A 57 1.24 -19.96 -0.57
CA PHE A 57 0.79 -20.78 0.56
C PHE A 57 -0.44 -21.60 0.17
N SER A 58 -0.65 -22.75 0.79
CA SER A 58 -1.94 -23.46 0.70
C SER A 58 -3.00 -22.73 1.53
N ASP A 59 -4.29 -22.87 1.18
CA ASP A 59 -5.40 -22.35 2.03
C ASP A 59 -5.43 -23.03 3.41
N SER A 60 -4.88 -24.24 3.52
CA SER A 60 -4.74 -24.95 4.79
C SER A 60 -3.59 -24.44 5.66
N ASP A 61 -2.66 -23.65 5.11
CA ASP A 61 -1.49 -23.14 5.84
C ASP A 61 -1.81 -21.82 6.56
N GLN A 62 -2.65 -21.93 7.59
CA GLN A 62 -3.12 -20.77 8.35
C GLN A 62 -1.98 -20.03 9.05
N ASN A 63 -0.94 -20.73 9.51
CA ASN A 63 0.19 -20.10 10.19
C ASN A 63 0.96 -19.16 9.26
N SER A 64 1.25 -19.59 8.03
CA SER A 64 1.93 -18.74 7.06
C SER A 64 1.06 -17.57 6.59
N ILE A 65 -0.25 -17.80 6.42
CA ILE A 65 -1.20 -16.73 6.06
C ILE A 65 -1.26 -15.67 7.17
N ILE A 66 -1.46 -16.07 8.43
CA ILE A 66 -1.48 -15.16 9.59
C ILE A 66 -0.16 -14.41 9.70
N LYS A 67 0.97 -15.11 9.55
CA LYS A 67 2.28 -14.48 9.59
C LYS A 67 2.44 -13.43 8.50
N TRP A 68 2.01 -13.70 7.27
CA TRP A 68 2.09 -12.73 6.18
C TRP A 68 1.34 -11.43 6.54
N TRP A 69 0.16 -11.52 7.17
CA TRP A 69 -0.63 -10.34 7.56
C TRP A 69 -0.08 -9.61 8.79
N THR A 70 0.48 -10.34 9.76
CA THR A 70 0.75 -9.82 11.11
C THR A 70 2.22 -9.57 11.41
N ASP A 71 3.16 -10.20 10.68
CA ASP A 71 4.59 -10.06 10.93
C ASP A 71 5.10 -8.67 10.51
N PRO A 72 5.58 -7.83 11.46
CA PRO A 72 5.97 -6.46 11.16
C PRO A 72 7.19 -6.37 10.24
N GLU A 73 8.09 -7.35 10.28
CA GLU A 73 9.32 -7.35 9.48
C GLU A 73 9.02 -7.72 8.03
N GLU A 74 8.14 -8.70 7.79
CA GLU A 74 7.64 -9.01 6.45
C GLU A 74 6.86 -7.84 5.84
N ASN A 75 6.01 -7.18 6.65
CA ASN A 75 5.30 -5.96 6.27
C ASN A 75 6.27 -4.84 5.85
N TYR A 76 7.29 -4.59 6.67
CA TYR A 76 8.31 -3.58 6.40
C TYR A 76 9.09 -3.88 5.13
N LYS A 77 9.51 -5.14 4.92
CA LYS A 77 10.21 -5.57 3.69
C LYS A 77 9.37 -5.35 2.45
N ARG A 78 8.08 -5.70 2.48
CA ARG A 78 7.16 -5.46 1.35
C ARG A 78 6.95 -3.97 1.07
N MET A 79 6.74 -3.16 2.11
CA MET A 79 6.66 -1.71 1.98
C MET A 79 7.91 -1.12 1.33
N ARG A 80 9.09 -1.45 1.87
CA ARG A 80 10.40 -1.03 1.34
C ARG A 80 10.53 -1.38 -0.13
N PHE A 81 10.26 -2.64 -0.48
CA PHE A 81 10.32 -3.10 -1.86
C PHE A 81 9.37 -2.30 -2.76
N TRP A 82 8.13 -2.08 -2.36
CA TRP A 82 7.19 -1.28 -3.15
C TRP A 82 7.65 0.18 -3.31
N PHE A 83 8.12 0.82 -2.25
CA PHE A 83 8.59 2.22 -2.30
C PHE A 83 9.84 2.39 -3.19
N GLU A 84 10.82 1.49 -3.04
CA GLU A 84 12.07 1.50 -3.80
C GLU A 84 11.85 1.24 -5.30
N ASN A 85 10.76 0.55 -5.67
CA ASN A 85 10.51 0.11 -7.05
C ASN A 85 9.35 0.84 -7.76
N THR A 86 8.63 1.72 -7.04
CA THR A 86 7.48 2.49 -7.55
C THR A 86 7.81 3.97 -7.67
N TYR A 87 7.53 4.54 -8.83
CA TYR A 87 7.46 5.98 -9.07
C TYR A 87 6.07 6.49 -8.68
N PHE A 88 6.05 7.58 -7.90
CA PHE A 88 4.85 8.22 -7.35
C PHE A 88 4.62 9.57 -8.05
N GLY A 89 3.94 9.54 -9.20
CA GLY A 89 3.68 10.70 -10.04
C GLY A 89 2.43 11.47 -9.64
N GLY A 90 2.39 12.75 -9.99
CA GLY A 90 1.32 13.67 -9.58
C GLY A 90 1.30 13.81 -8.06
N GLU A 91 0.13 13.60 -7.48
CA GLU A 91 -0.14 13.71 -6.05
C GLU A 91 -0.13 12.35 -5.33
N ALA A 92 0.23 11.26 -6.02
CA ALA A 92 0.46 9.96 -5.38
C ALA A 92 1.58 10.08 -4.33
N ILE A 93 1.41 9.37 -3.21
CA ILE A 93 2.37 9.35 -2.10
C ILE A 93 2.81 7.91 -1.76
N PRO A 94 4.10 7.71 -1.39
CA PRO A 94 4.59 6.49 -0.78
C PRO A 94 4.02 6.35 0.63
N VAL A 95 2.81 5.80 0.73
CA VAL A 95 2.12 5.54 2.01
C VAL A 95 1.83 4.06 2.15
N THR A 96 1.94 3.55 3.38
CA THR A 96 1.48 2.21 3.73
C THR A 96 0.76 2.26 5.08
N TYR A 97 0.08 1.16 5.42
CA TYR A 97 -0.54 0.90 6.70
C TYR A 97 -0.57 -0.63 6.89
N VAL A 98 -0.59 -1.15 8.10
CA VAL A 98 -0.79 -2.60 8.30
C VAL A 98 -2.20 -2.94 7.82
N ASN A 99 -2.32 -3.63 6.69
CA ASN A 99 -3.60 -3.88 6.05
C ASN A 99 -4.31 -5.05 6.71
N TRP A 100 -5.19 -4.76 7.65
CA TRP A 100 -6.09 -5.73 8.28
C TRP A 100 -7.55 -5.45 7.83
N GLY A 101 -7.72 -4.94 6.61
CA GLY A 101 -9.04 -4.52 6.12
C GLY A 101 -9.66 -3.36 6.90
N ALA A 102 -10.94 -3.11 6.65
CA ALA A 102 -11.65 -1.92 7.13
C ALA A 102 -11.98 -1.95 8.63
N MET A 103 -11.95 -3.12 9.27
CA MET A 103 -12.50 -3.31 10.63
C MET A 103 -11.50 -3.90 11.64
N ALA A 104 -10.19 -3.74 11.40
CA ALA A 104 -9.13 -4.16 12.31
C ALA A 104 -9.35 -3.75 13.78
N MET A 105 -10.02 -2.61 13.98
CA MET A 105 -10.36 -2.12 15.31
C MET A 105 -11.22 -3.07 16.15
N THR A 106 -12.09 -3.87 15.53
CA THR A 106 -13.01 -4.78 16.22
C THR A 106 -12.30 -5.92 16.95
N SER A 107 -11.13 -6.34 16.48
CA SER A 107 -10.32 -7.33 17.21
C SER A 107 -9.79 -6.82 18.53
N PHE A 108 -9.51 -5.53 18.66
CA PHE A 108 -9.15 -4.95 19.96
C PHE A 108 -10.33 -4.94 20.95
N TYR A 109 -11.57 -5.14 20.45
CA TYR A 109 -12.79 -5.27 21.25
C TYR A 109 -13.29 -6.72 21.38
N GLY A 110 -12.50 -7.71 20.94
CA GLY A 110 -12.77 -9.14 21.14
C GLY A 110 -13.36 -9.90 19.93
N SER A 111 -13.46 -9.29 18.75
CA SER A 111 -13.79 -10.03 17.52
C SER A 111 -12.59 -10.85 17.05
N GLU A 112 -12.75 -12.17 16.98
CA GLU A 112 -11.68 -13.07 16.52
C GLU A 112 -11.44 -12.91 15.01
N PRO A 113 -10.25 -12.44 14.57
CA PRO A 113 -9.99 -12.20 13.16
C PRO A 113 -9.80 -13.51 12.38
N ILE A 114 -10.41 -13.60 11.20
CA ILE A 114 -10.25 -14.71 10.26
C ILE A 114 -9.42 -14.23 9.08
N PHE A 115 -8.15 -14.63 9.06
CA PHE A 115 -7.22 -14.29 7.97
C PHE A 115 -7.42 -15.20 6.76
N LYS A 116 -7.70 -14.61 5.60
CA LYS A 116 -7.73 -15.29 4.29
C LYS A 116 -6.68 -14.68 3.37
N LYS A 117 -6.46 -15.28 2.21
CA LYS A 117 -5.45 -14.80 1.25
C LYS A 117 -5.82 -13.48 0.58
N ASN A 118 -7.09 -13.10 0.57
CA ASN A 118 -7.60 -11.92 -0.13
C ASN A 118 -8.28 -10.91 0.80
N THR A 119 -8.49 -11.25 2.07
CA THR A 119 -9.24 -10.42 3.03
C THR A 119 -9.02 -10.90 4.46
N VAL A 120 -9.35 -10.04 5.42
CA VAL A 120 -9.47 -10.39 6.85
C VAL A 120 -10.92 -10.13 7.29
N TRP A 121 -11.56 -11.13 7.89
CA TRP A 121 -12.90 -11.01 8.45
C TRP A 121 -12.85 -10.89 9.98
N TYR A 122 -13.92 -10.36 10.57
CA TYR A 122 -14.05 -10.05 11.99
C TYR A 122 -15.39 -10.52 12.51
#